data_AF-A0A8A4TPJ6-F1
#
_entry.id   AF-A0A8A4TPJ6-F1
#
_cell.length_a   1.000
_cell.length_b   1.000
_cell.length_c   1.000
_cell.angle_alpha   90.00
_cell.angle_beta   90.00
_cell.angle_gamma   90.00
#
_symmetry.space_group_name_H-M   'P 1'
#
loop_
_entity.id
_entity.type
_entity.pdbx_description
1 polymer ?
#
loop_
_entity_poly.entity_id
_entity_poly.type
_entity_poly.pdbx_seq_one_letter_code
_entity_poly.pdbx_strand_id
1 'polypeptide(L)'
;MSEQANPTPEFAMLAEIHVQMAELFLRHQEALLDRDWPGASSALARFREGLLLHMEHEEGLLLPLMARAGKVERWPARVYLGEHEKLRRLLARATTQLEALPQATGRRDENRALLALLDFETTFKHLCEHHEQREEMALFPLLDQVSTIAERRDRLAQIEATWQAYLDRTSPTQ
;
A
#
# COMPACT_ATOMS: atom_id res chain seq x y z
N MET A 1 19.75 30.64 -18.71
CA MET A 1 19.96 29.61 -17.66
C MET A 1 18.90 28.55 -17.91
N SER A 2 19.26 27.46 -18.58
CA SER A 2 18.32 26.35 -18.82
C SER A 2 18.09 25.64 -17.49
N GLU A 3 16.88 25.72 -16.98
CA GLU A 3 16.37 24.87 -15.93
C GLU A 3 16.38 23.44 -16.49
N GLN A 4 17.47 22.71 -16.23
CA GLN A 4 17.49 21.27 -16.47
C GLN A 4 16.46 20.70 -15.49
N ALA A 5 15.28 20.35 -16.00
CA ALA A 5 14.36 19.50 -15.26
C ALA A 5 15.16 18.28 -14.81
N ASN A 6 15.34 18.13 -13.50
CA ASN A 6 15.91 16.90 -12.97
C ASN A 6 15.05 15.75 -13.51
N PRO A 7 15.66 14.69 -14.05
CA PRO A 7 14.88 13.54 -14.49
C PRO A 7 14.07 13.04 -13.30
N THR A 8 12.77 12.78 -13.52
CA THR A 8 11.91 12.13 -12.53
C THR A 8 12.61 10.84 -12.05
N PRO A 9 12.68 10.58 -10.73
CA PRO A 9 13.30 9.36 -10.23
C PRO A 9 12.68 8.12 -10.89
N GLU A 10 13.50 7.16 -11.33
CA GLU A 10 13.03 5.93 -11.98
C GLU A 10 12.17 5.10 -11.02
N PHE A 11 12.55 5.03 -9.74
CA PHE A 11 11.71 4.39 -8.72
C PHE A 11 10.37 5.09 -8.49
N ALA A 12 10.16 6.35 -8.92
CA ALA A 12 8.86 7.01 -8.81
C ALA A 12 7.77 6.35 -9.65
N MET A 13 8.13 5.51 -10.63
CA MET A 13 7.17 4.69 -11.37
C MET A 13 6.41 3.71 -10.47
N LEU A 14 6.97 3.35 -9.31
CA LEU A 14 6.30 2.48 -8.33
C LEU A 14 5.07 3.13 -7.68
N ALA A 15 4.90 4.45 -7.77
CA ALA A 15 3.69 5.13 -7.27
C ALA A 15 2.40 4.64 -7.95
N GLU A 16 2.49 4.06 -9.14
CA GLU A 16 1.34 3.43 -9.82
C GLU A 16 0.78 2.23 -9.01
N ILE A 17 1.63 1.52 -8.25
CA ILE A 17 1.20 0.46 -7.33
C ILE A 17 0.27 1.05 -6.26
N HIS A 18 0.57 2.24 -5.74
CA HIS A 18 -0.28 2.93 -4.75
C HIS A 18 -1.66 3.23 -5.30
N VAL A 19 -1.74 3.74 -6.54
CA VAL A 19 -3.01 4.02 -7.23
C VAL A 19 -3.86 2.76 -7.35
N GLN A 20 -3.25 1.65 -7.74
CA GLN A 20 -3.93 0.37 -7.91
C GLN A 20 -4.40 -0.24 -6.59
N MET A 21 -3.61 -0.11 -5.53
CA MET A 21 -4.03 -0.50 -4.18
C MET A 21 -5.18 0.39 -3.67
N ALA A 22 -5.10 1.71 -3.89
CA ALA A 22 -6.13 2.65 -3.49
C ALA A 22 -7.48 2.33 -4.16
N GLU A 23 -7.47 1.94 -5.43
CA GLU A 23 -8.66 1.49 -6.16
C GLU A 23 -9.28 0.22 -5.54
N LEU A 24 -8.46 -0.77 -5.16
CA LEU A 24 -8.96 -1.97 -4.47
C LEU A 24 -9.58 -1.65 -3.11
N PHE A 25 -8.97 -0.72 -2.37
CA PHE A 25 -9.52 -0.27 -1.09
C PHE A 25 -10.82 0.52 -1.28
N LEU A 26 -10.91 1.35 -2.33
CA LEU A 26 -12.13 2.07 -2.66
C LEU A 26 -13.28 1.11 -2.96
N ARG A 27 -13.05 0.08 -3.79
CA ARG A 27 -14.06 -0.95 -4.08
C ARG A 27 -14.55 -1.67 -2.83
N HIS A 28 -13.66 -1.89 -1.86
CA HIS A 28 -14.05 -2.41 -0.56
C HIS A 28 -15.04 -1.47 0.15
N GLN A 29 -14.76 -0.17 0.17
CA GLN A 29 -15.63 0.83 0.80
C GLN A 29 -16.96 1.00 0.04
N GLU A 30 -16.97 0.92 -1.29
CA GLU A 30 -18.20 0.92 -2.09
C GLU A 30 -19.09 -0.28 -1.75
N ALA A 31 -18.51 -1.49 -1.70
CA ALA A 31 -19.23 -2.70 -1.32
C ALA A 31 -19.77 -2.65 0.12
N LEU A 32 -19.04 -2.00 1.05
CA LEU A 32 -19.53 -1.72 2.40
C LEU A 32 -20.80 -0.84 2.40
N LEU A 33 -20.84 0.20 1.55
CA LEU A 33 -22.00 1.08 1.43
C LEU A 33 -23.22 0.34 0.85
N ASP A 34 -22.98 -0.54 -0.11
CA ASP A 34 -24.00 -1.40 -0.72
C ASP A 34 -24.41 -2.59 0.15
N ARG A 35 -23.68 -2.83 1.25
CA ARG A 35 -23.84 -3.99 2.15
C ARG A 35 -23.60 -5.32 1.46
N ASP A 36 -22.81 -5.29 0.40
CA ASP A 36 -22.22 -6.47 -0.19
C ASP A 36 -21.04 -6.93 0.68
N TRP A 37 -21.34 -7.57 1.82
CA TRP A 37 -20.29 -8.07 2.73
C TRP A 37 -19.34 -9.06 2.06
N PRO A 38 -19.80 -9.99 1.21
CA PRO A 38 -18.90 -10.83 0.42
C PRO A 38 -17.98 -10.02 -0.50
N GLY A 39 -18.52 -9.06 -1.25
CA GLY A 39 -17.74 -8.19 -2.13
C GLY A 39 -16.73 -7.34 -1.37
N ALA A 40 -17.15 -6.72 -0.26
CA ALA A 40 -16.27 -5.97 0.62
C ALA A 40 -15.13 -6.84 1.16
N SER A 41 -15.42 -8.06 1.59
CA SER A 41 -14.41 -9.00 2.10
C SER A 41 -13.44 -9.44 1.00
N SER A 42 -13.94 -9.70 -0.20
CA SER A 42 -13.12 -10.06 -1.36
C SER A 42 -12.17 -8.92 -1.76
N ALA A 43 -12.69 -7.69 -1.86
CA ALA A 43 -11.90 -6.51 -2.19
C ALA A 43 -10.83 -6.21 -1.13
N LEU A 44 -11.18 -6.27 0.16
CA LEU A 44 -10.22 -6.07 1.26
C LEU A 44 -9.14 -7.15 1.28
N ALA A 45 -9.49 -8.41 0.98
CA ALA A 45 -8.52 -9.50 0.89
C ALA A 45 -7.53 -9.29 -0.25
N ARG A 46 -8.00 -8.84 -1.43
CA ARG A 46 -7.14 -8.47 -2.56
C ARG A 46 -6.23 -7.30 -2.21
N PHE A 47 -6.78 -6.24 -1.64
CA PHE A 47 -6.00 -5.10 -1.14
C PHE A 47 -4.92 -5.55 -0.16
N ARG A 48 -5.27 -6.38 0.83
CA ARG A 48 -4.31 -6.92 1.82
C ARG A 48 -3.16 -7.64 1.16
N GLU A 49 -3.46 -8.48 0.18
CA GLU A 49 -2.44 -9.22 -0.54
C GLU A 49 -1.52 -8.30 -1.35
N GLY A 50 -2.08 -7.29 -2.02
CA GLY A 50 -1.30 -6.27 -2.72
C GLY A 50 -0.40 -5.48 -1.76
N LEU A 51 -0.95 -5.04 -0.62
CA LEU A 51 -0.19 -4.31 0.39
C LEU A 51 0.98 -5.14 0.95
N LEU A 52 0.77 -6.43 1.21
CA LEU A 52 1.84 -7.29 1.69
C LEU A 52 2.93 -7.50 0.62
N LEU A 53 2.54 -7.66 -0.63
CA LEU A 53 3.48 -7.76 -1.75
C LEU A 53 4.28 -6.46 -1.94
N HIS A 54 3.64 -5.30 -1.85
CA HIS A 54 4.30 -3.98 -1.84
C HIS A 54 5.35 -3.92 -0.73
N MET A 55 4.98 -4.25 0.50
CA MET A 55 5.92 -4.27 1.63
C MET A 55 7.05 -5.27 1.42
N GLU A 56 6.81 -6.44 0.84
CA GLU A 56 7.86 -7.42 0.53
C GLU A 56 8.86 -6.89 -0.50
N HIS A 57 8.39 -6.17 -1.53
CA HIS A 57 9.26 -5.49 -2.48
C HIS A 57 10.12 -4.44 -1.78
N GLU A 58 9.51 -3.60 -0.97
CA GLU A 58 10.23 -2.56 -0.26
C GLU A 58 11.28 -3.16 0.69
N GLU A 59 10.86 -4.05 1.58
CA GLU A 59 11.68 -4.63 2.62
C GLU A 59 12.81 -5.51 2.06
N GLY A 60 12.52 -6.28 1.01
CA GLY A 60 13.46 -7.24 0.43
C GLY A 60 14.37 -6.65 -0.66
N LEU A 61 13.89 -5.66 -1.42
CA LEU A 61 14.57 -5.19 -2.63
C LEU A 61 15.04 -3.74 -2.53
N LEU A 62 14.27 -2.86 -1.88
CA LEU A 62 14.51 -1.42 -1.90
C LEU A 62 15.22 -0.91 -0.64
N LEU A 63 14.68 -1.16 0.55
CA LEU A 63 15.27 -0.74 1.82
C LEU A 63 16.73 -1.18 2.02
N PRO A 64 17.18 -2.37 1.56
CA PRO A 64 18.60 -2.75 1.64
C PRO A 64 19.55 -1.79 0.90
N LEU A 65 19.09 -1.13 -0.17
CA LEU A 65 19.92 -0.17 -0.92
C LEU A 65 20.17 1.10 -0.10
N MET A 66 19.27 1.47 0.83
CA MET A 66 19.44 2.65 1.68
C MET A 66 20.71 2.60 2.54
N ALA A 67 21.20 1.40 2.88
CA ALA A 67 22.44 1.24 3.66
C ALA A 67 23.66 1.87 2.97
N ARG A 68 23.61 2.03 1.64
CA ARG A 68 24.69 2.65 0.84
C ARG A 68 24.71 4.18 0.95
N ALA A 69 23.62 4.81 1.39
CA ALA A 69 23.53 6.25 1.62
C ALA A 69 24.30 6.72 2.87
N GLY A 70 24.87 5.79 3.64
CA GLY A 70 25.40 6.11 4.96
C GLY A 70 24.28 6.46 5.95
N LYS A 71 24.51 7.45 6.81
CA LYS A 71 23.54 7.83 7.84
C LYS A 71 22.38 8.64 7.24
N VAL A 72 21.20 8.03 7.14
CA VAL A 72 19.95 8.70 6.79
C VAL A 72 19.29 9.23 8.06
N GLU A 73 19.24 10.55 8.25
CA GLU A 73 18.78 11.14 9.52
C GLU A 73 17.26 11.29 9.63
N ARG A 74 16.58 11.69 8.55
CA ARG A 74 15.15 12.04 8.61
C ARG A 74 14.24 10.82 8.61
N TRP A 75 14.43 9.91 7.64
CA TRP A 75 13.59 8.72 7.45
C TRP A 75 14.47 7.47 7.23
N PRO A 76 15.11 6.94 8.28
CA PRO A 76 15.88 5.70 8.17
C PRO A 76 14.97 4.49 7.93
N ALA A 77 15.52 3.40 7.38
CA ALA A 77 14.77 2.17 7.06
C ALA A 77 13.84 1.67 8.19
N ARG A 78 14.24 1.80 9.46
CA ARG A 78 13.40 1.43 10.62
C ARG A 78 12.06 2.16 10.72
N VAL A 79 11.93 3.35 10.12
CA VAL A 79 10.66 4.10 10.09
C VAL A 79 9.67 3.39 9.18
N TYR A 80 10.07 3.09 7.94
CA TYR A 80 9.24 2.34 6.99
C TYR A 80 8.83 0.98 7.56
N LEU A 81 9.77 0.24 8.16
CA LEU A 81 9.48 -1.04 8.82
C LEU A 81 8.44 -0.89 9.95
N GLY A 82 8.59 0.11 10.83
CA GLY A 82 7.64 0.35 11.90
C GLY A 82 6.25 0.78 11.40
N GLU A 83 6.20 1.48 10.27
CA GLU A 83 4.96 1.86 9.58
C GLU A 83 4.28 0.63 8.98
N HIS A 84 5.03 -0.25 8.31
CA HIS A 84 4.50 -1.52 7.79
C HIS A 84 3.91 -2.38 8.89
N GLU A 85 4.61 -2.51 10.03
CA GLU A 85 4.07 -3.23 11.18
C GLU A 85 2.76 -2.64 11.69
N LYS A 86 2.65 -1.30 11.72
CA LYS A 86 1.42 -0.62 12.14
C LYS A 86 0.29 -0.81 11.13
N LEU A 87 0.59 -0.71 9.83
CA LEU A 87 -0.36 -0.98 8.75
C LEU A 87 -0.89 -2.42 8.81
N ARG A 88 -0.02 -3.41 8.98
CA ARG A 88 -0.41 -4.83 9.16
C ARG A 88 -1.38 -5.02 10.34
N ARG A 89 -1.12 -4.38 11.49
CA ARG A 89 -2.01 -4.44 12.67
C ARG A 89 -3.36 -3.77 12.43
N LEU A 90 -3.36 -2.60 11.80
CA LEU A 90 -4.60 -1.87 11.51
C LEU A 90 -5.47 -2.64 10.52
N LEU A 91 -4.86 -3.20 9.47
CA LEU A 91 -5.56 -3.98 8.46
C LEU A 91 -6.15 -5.29 9.02
N ALA A 92 -5.41 -5.98 9.90
CA ALA A 92 -5.93 -7.14 10.62
C ALA A 92 -7.17 -6.77 11.45
N ARG A 93 -7.13 -5.62 12.14
CA ARG A 93 -8.28 -5.13 12.91
C ARG A 93 -9.48 -4.75 12.02
N ALA A 94 -9.25 -4.10 10.89
CA ALA A 94 -10.31 -3.79 9.92
C ALA A 94 -10.97 -5.09 9.42
N THR A 95 -10.17 -6.11 9.11
CA THR A 95 -10.64 -7.43 8.69
C THR A 95 -11.54 -8.06 9.76
N THR A 96 -11.12 -8.06 11.03
CA THR A 96 -11.95 -8.59 12.13
C THR A 96 -13.25 -7.81 12.32
N GLN A 97 -13.23 -6.48 12.14
CA GLN A 97 -14.45 -5.65 12.24
C GLN A 97 -15.42 -5.94 11.09
N LEU A 98 -14.91 -6.10 9.87
CA LEU A 98 -15.67 -6.50 8.70
C LEU A 98 -16.36 -7.85 8.90
N GLU A 99 -15.63 -8.86 9.37
CA GLU A 99 -16.16 -10.21 9.63
C GLU A 99 -17.28 -10.23 10.67
N ALA A 100 -17.31 -9.24 11.57
CA ALA A 100 -18.35 -9.10 12.58
C ALA A 100 -19.64 -8.42 12.07
N LEU A 101 -19.60 -7.69 10.93
CA LEU A 101 -20.76 -6.96 10.41
C LEU A 101 -21.99 -7.85 10.17
N PRO A 102 -21.87 -9.04 9.53
CA PRO A 102 -23.02 -9.91 9.29
C PRO A 102 -23.65 -10.49 10.58
N GLN A 103 -22.97 -10.39 11.72
CA GLN A 103 -23.42 -10.94 13.01
C GLN A 103 -24.27 -9.94 13.82
N ALA A 104 -24.44 -8.70 13.34
CA ALA A 104 -25.18 -7.68 14.07
C ALA A 104 -26.68 -8.03 14.17
N THR A 105 -27.24 -7.89 15.38
CA THR A 105 -28.66 -8.18 15.66
C THR A 105 -29.56 -7.00 15.26
N GLY A 106 -29.72 -6.81 13.95
CA GLY A 106 -30.67 -5.86 13.37
C GLY A 106 -30.03 -4.60 12.79
N ARG A 107 -30.83 -3.88 11.99
CA ARG A 107 -30.36 -2.82 11.09
C ARG A 107 -29.65 -1.66 11.79
N ARG A 108 -30.08 -1.30 13.00
CA ARG A 108 -29.48 -0.21 13.77
C ARG A 108 -28.06 -0.55 14.23
N ASP A 109 -27.85 -1.76 14.71
CA ASP A 109 -26.54 -2.18 15.22
C ASP A 109 -25.59 -2.45 14.06
N GLU A 110 -26.09 -2.99 12.94
CA GLU A 110 -25.36 -3.10 11.66
C GLU A 110 -24.86 -1.73 11.18
N ASN A 111 -25.73 -0.71 11.19
CA ASN A 111 -25.33 0.65 10.80
C ASN A 111 -24.23 1.24 11.71
N ARG A 112 -24.33 0.99 13.02
CA ARG A 112 -23.35 1.48 13.99
C ARG A 112 -21.99 0.81 13.80
N ALA A 113 -22.00 -0.50 13.57
CA ALA A 113 -20.78 -1.26 13.30
C ALA A 113 -20.14 -0.83 11.97
N LEU A 114 -20.95 -0.62 10.92
CA LEU A 114 -20.48 -0.11 9.63
C LEU A 114 -19.83 1.28 9.76
N LEU A 115 -20.49 2.22 10.45
CA LEU A 115 -19.91 3.55 10.70
C LEU A 115 -18.59 3.46 11.48
N ALA A 116 -18.54 2.62 12.52
CA ALA A 116 -17.33 2.43 13.31
C ALA A 116 -16.17 1.83 12.49
N LEU A 117 -16.46 0.95 11.53
CA LEU A 117 -15.47 0.42 10.60
C LEU A 117 -14.94 1.51 9.67
N LEU A 118 -15.82 2.27 9.01
CA LEU A 118 -15.42 3.36 8.09
C LEU A 118 -14.60 4.46 8.79
N ASP A 119 -15.00 4.83 10.02
CA ASP A 119 -14.24 5.76 10.86
C ASP A 119 -12.84 5.21 11.19
N PHE A 120 -12.76 3.91 11.52
CA PHE A 120 -11.49 3.25 11.79
C PHE A 120 -10.59 3.18 10.54
N GLU A 121 -11.16 2.86 9.38
CA GLU A 121 -10.45 2.83 8.10
C GLU A 121 -9.85 4.18 7.72
N THR A 122 -10.47 5.29 8.11
CA THR A 122 -9.89 6.63 7.93
C THR A 122 -8.52 6.76 8.59
N THR A 123 -8.33 6.16 9.77
CA THR A 123 -7.01 6.12 10.45
C THR A 123 -6.00 5.29 9.65
N PHE A 124 -6.44 4.20 9.04
CA PHE A 124 -5.60 3.35 8.20
C PHE A 124 -5.18 4.10 6.92
N LYS A 125 -6.13 4.73 6.22
CA LYS A 125 -5.88 5.51 4.99
C LYS A 125 -4.87 6.63 5.21
N HIS A 126 -5.04 7.44 6.26
CA HIS A 126 -4.06 8.49 6.56
C HIS A 126 -2.66 7.94 6.82
N LEU A 127 -2.53 6.75 7.40
CA LEU A 127 -1.21 6.14 7.59
C LEU A 127 -0.60 5.69 6.26
N CYS A 128 -1.39 5.09 5.36
CA CYS A 128 -0.96 4.76 3.99
C CYS A 128 -0.51 6.03 3.25
N GLU A 129 -1.36 7.06 3.18
CA GLU A 129 -1.06 8.31 2.48
C GLU A 129 0.25 8.96 2.96
N HIS A 130 0.47 8.99 4.28
CA HIS A 130 1.71 9.53 4.83
C HIS A 130 2.93 8.65 4.53
N HIS A 131 2.75 7.34 4.46
CA HIS A 131 3.80 6.38 4.16
C HIS A 131 4.21 6.48 2.68
N GLU A 132 3.24 6.41 1.77
CA GLU A 132 3.40 6.61 0.32
C GLU A 132 4.05 7.96 0.02
N GLN A 133 3.59 9.04 0.68
CA GLN A 133 4.21 10.36 0.55
C GLN A 133 5.68 10.37 0.98
N ARG A 134 6.06 9.63 2.03
CA ARG A 134 7.47 9.52 2.45
C ARG A 134 8.28 8.74 1.43
N GLU A 135 7.72 7.67 0.86
CA GLU A 135 8.39 6.92 -0.19
C GLU A 135 8.68 7.80 -1.41
N GLU A 136 7.66 8.47 -1.92
CA GLU A 136 7.74 9.29 -3.13
C GLU A 136 8.64 10.52 -2.95
N MET A 137 8.52 11.21 -1.81
CA MET A 137 9.29 12.44 -1.55
C MET A 137 10.72 12.19 -1.07
N ALA A 138 11.02 11.01 -0.52
CA ALA A 138 12.30 10.75 0.12
C ALA A 138 12.94 9.42 -0.24
N LEU A 139 12.22 8.30 -0.16
CA LEU A 139 12.79 6.98 -0.44
C LEU A 139 13.22 6.86 -1.91
N PHE A 140 12.30 7.00 -2.86
CA PHE A 140 12.57 6.78 -4.28
C PHE A 140 13.70 7.68 -4.82
N PRO A 141 13.73 9.00 -4.53
CA PRO A 141 14.86 9.85 -4.93
C PRO A 141 16.19 9.40 -4.31
N LEU A 142 16.20 8.96 -3.05
CA LEU A 142 17.40 8.47 -2.39
C LEU A 142 17.91 7.18 -3.05
N LEU A 143 17.01 6.24 -3.35
CA LEU A 143 17.36 4.97 -3.98
C LEU A 143 17.98 5.19 -5.36
N ASP A 144 17.42 6.12 -6.15
CA ASP A 144 17.98 6.52 -7.44
C ASP A 144 19.40 7.09 -7.32
N GLN A 145 19.68 7.85 -6.26
CA GLN A 145 21.00 8.42 -6.01
C GLN A 145 22.05 7.37 -5.63
N VAL A 146 21.66 6.30 -4.93
CA VAL A 146 22.61 5.31 -4.37
C VAL A 146 22.69 4.00 -5.17
N SER A 147 21.97 3.90 -6.28
CA SER A 147 21.93 2.72 -7.14
C SER A 147 22.40 3.01 -8.56
N THR A 148 23.01 2.01 -9.18
CA THR A 148 23.37 2.09 -10.60
C THR A 148 22.13 1.95 -11.49
N ILE A 149 22.20 2.42 -12.74
CA ILE A 149 21.11 2.24 -13.72
C ILE A 149 20.76 0.76 -13.91
N ALA A 150 21.77 -0.12 -13.95
CA ALA A 150 21.56 -1.55 -14.08
C ALA A 150 20.79 -2.12 -12.89
N GLU A 151 21.15 -1.75 -11.66
CA GLU A 151 20.43 -2.18 -10.46
C GLU A 151 18.99 -1.65 -10.44
N ARG A 152 18.76 -0.38 -10.79
CA ARG A 152 17.41 0.19 -10.89
C ARG A 152 16.53 -0.62 -11.83
N ARG A 153 17.03 -0.84 -13.05
CA ARG A 153 16.34 -1.65 -14.06
C ARG A 153 16.03 -3.05 -13.57
N ASP A 154 17.00 -3.73 -12.95
CA ASP A 154 16.81 -5.09 -12.45
C ASP A 154 15.75 -5.15 -11.34
N ARG A 155 15.77 -4.18 -10.41
CA ARG A 155 14.79 -4.11 -9.30
C ARG A 155 13.39 -3.78 -9.80
N LEU A 156 13.27 -2.78 -10.68
CA LEU A 156 12.00 -2.39 -11.28
C LEU A 156 11.39 -3.54 -12.08
N ALA A 157 12.19 -4.23 -12.90
CA ALA A 157 11.71 -5.38 -13.67
C ALA A 157 11.25 -6.54 -12.77
N GLN A 158 11.94 -6.79 -11.66
CA GLN A 158 11.55 -7.81 -10.69
C GLN A 158 10.20 -7.47 -10.04
N ILE A 159 10.06 -6.23 -9.56
CA ILE A 159 8.83 -5.73 -8.92
C ILE A 159 7.66 -5.71 -9.89
N GLU A 160 7.89 -5.23 -11.11
CA GLU A 160 6.88 -5.20 -12.16
C GLU A 160 6.39 -6.62 -12.49
N ALA A 161 7.29 -7.58 -12.68
CA ALA A 161 6.91 -8.95 -13.01
C ALA A 161 6.04 -9.61 -11.92
N THR A 162 6.42 -9.47 -10.65
CA THR A 162 5.67 -10.03 -9.51
C THR A 162 4.34 -9.30 -9.30
N TRP A 163 4.32 -7.97 -9.48
CA TRP A 163 3.10 -7.19 -9.38
C TRP A 163 2.12 -7.49 -10.51
N GLN A 164 2.59 -7.62 -11.75
CA GLN A 164 1.73 -8.02 -12.87
C GLN A 164 1.15 -9.42 -12.68
N ALA A 165 1.95 -10.38 -12.21
CA ALA A 165 1.44 -11.70 -11.85
C ALA A 165 0.36 -11.63 -10.73
N TYR A 166 0.46 -10.65 -9.82
CA TYR A 166 -0.58 -10.36 -8.85
C TYR A 166 -1.85 -9.77 -9.48
N LEU A 167 -1.74 -8.84 -10.42
CA LEU A 167 -2.89 -8.28 -11.12
C LEU A 167 -3.62 -9.33 -11.97
N ASP A 168 -2.87 -10.19 -12.67
CA ASP A 168 -3.44 -11.23 -13.53
C ASP A 168 -4.31 -12.23 -12.75
N ARG A 169 -3.88 -12.60 -11.54
CA ARG A 169 -4.62 -13.54 -10.68
C ARG A 169 -5.73 -12.91 -9.86
N THR A 170 -5.73 -11.59 -9.68
CA THR A 170 -6.72 -10.86 -8.88
C THR A 170 -7.71 -10.05 -9.72
N SER A 171 -7.51 -10.01 -11.04
CA SER A 171 -8.48 -9.46 -11.98
C SER A 171 -9.82 -10.21 -11.86
N PRO A 172 -10.97 -9.51 -11.81
CA PRO A 172 -12.27 -10.18 -11.89
C PRO A 172 -12.30 -10.99 -13.20
N THR A 173 -12.61 -12.29 -13.12
CA THR A 173 -13.06 -13.03 -14.30
C THR A 173 -14.29 -12.29 -14.81
N GLN A 174 -14.24 -11.78 -16.04
CA GLN A 174 -15.36 -11.14 -16.71
C GLN A 174 -16.59 -12.06 -16.76
#